data_AF-A0A8H5D7N0-F1
#
_entry.id   AF-A0A8H5D7N0-F1
#
_cell.length_a   1.000
_cell.length_b   1.000
_cell.length_c   1.000
_cell.angle_alpha   90.00
_cell.angle_beta   90.00
_cell.angle_gamma   90.00
#
_symmetry.space_group_name_H-M   'P 1'
#
loop_
_entity.id
_entity.type
_entity.pdbx_description
1 polymer ?
#
loop_
_entity_poly.entity_id
_entity_poly.type
_entity_poly.pdbx_seq_one_letter_code
_entity_poly.pdbx_strand_id
1 'polypeptide(L)'
;MSNWEERTRECLESADKVANTIQKDDIVIFLWSWYPTPRRELFNLLAGTTHDLIWSKFVPQKVRHSTSGAQILFVAMPNLDSYFKPQVKQGLQRILSQMDKAGAKFSTYIWVHDIRADWSLTNGIRYGWNSMKEIFEGDVKVEMDNVTFLSTCWDKVDLEKGQKQEQRIREVLRSDMERGLAFGQLPWMDKDEAWCFVHEITALTRASLDGKAEDRSKRLGMITDHILERRIKRDAEERKKAEEDSRVIYLQNELGELYAELDKTEYGRGIRAKFWRADDDQKRILEPLLAQADKEGLKPTEKERLERMIEEEYILCLREFRGHFAEVRAMGIVVGYNLREFYGLSEPMKKKKRFGRF
;
A
#
# COMPACT_ATOMS: atom_id res chain seq x y z
N MET A 1 -28.93 28.29 -24.36
CA MET A 1 -27.95 28.52 -23.28
C MET A 1 -26.58 28.15 -23.81
N SER A 2 -25.58 28.98 -23.56
CA SER A 2 -24.21 28.59 -23.89
C SER A 2 -23.77 27.42 -22.99
N ASN A 3 -22.87 26.56 -23.46
CA ASN A 3 -22.30 25.44 -22.68
C ASN A 3 -21.75 25.91 -21.30
N TRP A 4 -21.38 27.19 -21.17
CA TRP A 4 -20.86 27.79 -19.96
C TRP A 4 -21.91 28.10 -18.89
N GLU A 5 -23.08 28.59 -19.29
CA GLU A 5 -24.19 28.87 -18.35
C GLU A 5 -24.71 27.58 -17.73
N GLU A 6 -24.80 26.52 -18.55
CA GLU A 6 -25.20 25.20 -18.09
C GLU A 6 -24.21 24.64 -17.07
N ARG A 7 -22.91 24.63 -17.38
CA ARG A 7 -21.88 24.15 -16.43
C ARG A 7 -21.81 24.98 -15.15
N THR A 8 -22.04 26.29 -15.23
CA THR A 8 -22.12 27.17 -14.05
C THR A 8 -23.28 26.76 -13.16
N ARG A 9 -24.46 26.58 -13.76
CA ARG A 9 -25.67 26.13 -13.05
C ARG A 9 -25.44 24.76 -12.41
N GLU A 10 -24.88 23.80 -13.14
CA GLU A 10 -24.55 22.46 -12.65
C GLU A 10 -23.60 22.47 -11.45
N CYS A 11 -22.57 23.33 -11.49
CA CYS A 11 -21.61 23.49 -10.39
C CYS A 11 -22.33 23.94 -9.11
N LEU A 12 -23.17 24.97 -9.21
CA LEU A 12 -23.89 25.50 -8.04
C LEU A 12 -24.99 24.55 -7.54
N GLU A 13 -25.76 23.92 -8.44
CA GLU A 13 -26.77 22.92 -8.05
C GLU A 13 -26.14 21.71 -7.35
N SER A 14 -24.98 21.25 -7.82
CA SER A 14 -24.27 20.16 -7.16
C SER A 14 -23.68 20.57 -5.81
N ALA A 15 -23.24 21.81 -5.63
CA ALA A 15 -22.88 22.34 -4.31
C ALA A 15 -24.08 22.39 -3.36
N ASP A 16 -25.25 22.82 -3.81
CA ASP A 16 -26.47 22.83 -3.00
C ASP A 16 -26.86 21.40 -2.60
N LYS A 17 -26.66 20.41 -3.48
CA LYS A 17 -26.85 18.98 -3.15
C LYS A 17 -25.90 18.52 -2.04
N VAL A 18 -24.61 18.90 -2.09
CA VAL A 18 -23.66 18.58 -1.01
C VAL A 18 -24.11 19.24 0.29
N ALA A 19 -24.46 20.53 0.26
CA ALA A 19 -24.94 21.29 1.42
C ALA A 19 -26.12 20.58 2.10
N ASN A 20 -27.12 20.17 1.32
CA ASN A 20 -28.30 19.46 1.82
C ASN A 20 -28.03 18.02 2.29
N THR A 21 -26.88 17.44 1.95
CA THR A 21 -26.50 16.09 2.38
C THR A 21 -25.84 16.09 3.77
N ILE A 22 -25.25 17.21 4.18
CA ILE A 22 -24.53 17.34 5.44
C ILE A 22 -25.50 17.21 6.62
N GLN A 23 -25.10 16.41 7.61
CA GLN A 23 -25.82 16.17 8.85
C GLN A 23 -24.95 16.55 10.05
N LYS A 24 -25.60 16.63 11.22
CA LYS A 24 -24.93 16.83 12.50
C LYS A 24 -23.88 15.75 12.72
N ASP A 25 -22.72 16.14 13.26
CA ASP A 25 -21.59 15.26 13.60
C ASP A 25 -20.89 14.59 12.40
N ASP A 26 -21.27 14.92 11.15
CA ASP A 26 -20.55 14.47 9.96
C ASP A 26 -19.10 15.00 9.97
N ILE A 27 -18.16 14.16 9.56
CA ILE A 27 -16.80 14.58 9.17
C ILE A 27 -16.81 14.83 7.67
N VAL A 28 -16.48 16.03 7.21
CA VAL A 28 -16.51 16.37 5.78
C VAL A 28 -15.09 16.40 5.22
N ILE A 29 -14.82 15.59 4.19
CA ILE A 29 -13.49 15.50 3.57
C ILE A 29 -13.58 15.91 2.11
N PHE A 30 -12.98 17.06 1.78
CA PHE A 30 -12.94 17.59 0.43
C PHE A 30 -11.73 17.06 -0.33
N LEU A 31 -11.95 16.34 -1.43
CA LEU A 31 -10.89 15.83 -2.28
C LEU A 31 -10.68 16.75 -3.47
N TRP A 32 -9.48 17.30 -3.58
CA TRP A 32 -9.03 18.18 -4.64
C TRP A 32 -7.99 17.49 -5.49
N SER A 33 -7.92 17.87 -6.75
CA SER A 33 -6.81 17.53 -7.62
C SER A 33 -6.86 18.44 -8.83
N TRP A 34 -5.72 18.63 -9.47
CA TRP A 34 -5.68 19.30 -10.76
C TRP A 34 -6.31 18.43 -11.87
N TYR A 35 -5.93 17.14 -11.92
CA TYR A 35 -6.52 16.15 -12.82
C TYR A 35 -7.55 15.28 -12.10
N PRO A 36 -8.65 14.91 -12.77
CA PRO A 36 -9.71 14.16 -12.13
C PRO A 36 -9.28 12.74 -11.78
N THR A 37 -8.35 12.15 -12.54
CA THR A 37 -7.94 10.74 -12.41
C THR A 37 -7.46 10.36 -11.00
N PRO A 38 -6.40 10.97 -10.43
CA PRO A 38 -5.90 10.57 -9.10
C PRO A 38 -6.94 10.74 -7.99
N ARG A 39 -7.74 11.83 -8.02
CA ARG A 39 -8.86 12.01 -7.10
C ARG A 39 -9.95 10.97 -7.29
N ARG A 40 -10.31 10.65 -8.54
CA ARG A 40 -11.35 9.66 -8.86
C ARG A 40 -10.97 8.29 -8.34
N GLU A 41 -9.73 7.87 -8.54
CA GLU A 41 -9.24 6.59 -8.02
C GLU A 41 -9.35 6.55 -6.49
N LEU A 42 -8.85 7.58 -5.80
CA LEU A 42 -8.95 7.65 -4.34
C LEU A 42 -10.41 7.71 -3.84
N PHE A 43 -11.25 8.51 -4.50
CA PHE A 43 -12.66 8.67 -4.15
C PHE A 43 -13.42 7.35 -4.29
N ASN A 44 -13.24 6.65 -5.42
CA ASN A 44 -13.90 5.36 -5.66
C ASN A 44 -13.46 4.29 -4.67
N LEU A 45 -12.16 4.29 -4.33
CA LEU A 45 -11.58 3.37 -3.37
C LEU A 45 -12.16 3.56 -1.95
N LEU A 46 -12.25 4.81 -1.49
CA LEU A 46 -12.84 5.17 -0.20
C LEU A 46 -14.36 4.99 -0.18
N ALA A 47 -15.04 5.27 -1.29
CA ALA A 47 -16.48 5.07 -1.46
C ALA A 47 -16.88 3.59 -1.51
N GLY A 48 -15.99 2.72 -1.98
CA GLY A 48 -16.30 1.33 -2.28
C GLY A 48 -17.19 1.14 -3.53
N THR A 49 -17.39 2.19 -4.33
CA THR A 49 -18.20 2.17 -5.55
C THR A 49 -17.59 3.07 -6.61
N THR A 50 -17.80 2.73 -7.88
CA THR A 50 -17.31 3.50 -9.02
C THR A 50 -18.19 4.72 -9.28
N HIS A 51 -17.59 5.89 -9.29
CA HIS A 51 -18.23 7.15 -9.65
C HIS A 51 -17.56 7.79 -10.86
N ASP A 52 -18.39 8.34 -11.74
CA ASP A 52 -17.95 9.23 -12.79
C ASP A 52 -17.86 10.65 -12.24
N LEU A 53 -16.63 11.10 -11.99
CA LEU A 53 -16.37 12.47 -11.57
C LEU A 53 -16.47 13.40 -12.77
N ILE A 54 -17.61 14.10 -12.87
CA ILE A 54 -17.84 15.15 -13.85
C ILE A 54 -17.00 16.38 -13.47
N TRP A 55 -16.33 16.98 -14.45
CA TRP A 55 -15.35 18.05 -14.23
C TRP A 55 -15.94 19.30 -13.57
N SER A 56 -17.22 19.59 -13.79
CA SER A 56 -17.92 20.79 -13.34
C SER A 56 -18.71 20.61 -12.03
N LYS A 57 -18.75 19.41 -11.42
CA LYS A 57 -19.67 19.11 -10.33
C LYS A 57 -18.96 18.75 -9.03
N PHE A 58 -19.59 19.11 -7.91
CA PHE A 58 -19.30 18.52 -6.61
C PHE A 58 -19.98 17.16 -6.51
N VAL A 59 -19.27 16.13 -6.06
CA VAL A 59 -19.80 14.77 -5.94
C VAL A 59 -19.70 14.31 -4.49
N PRO A 60 -20.83 14.31 -3.73
CA PRO A 60 -20.87 13.81 -2.37
C PRO A 60 -21.00 12.28 -2.33
N GLN A 61 -20.30 11.63 -1.40
CA GLN A 61 -20.51 10.24 -1.03
C GLN A 61 -20.41 10.06 0.49
N LYS A 62 -21.47 9.50 1.09
CA LYS A 62 -21.51 9.16 2.51
C LYS A 62 -21.00 7.74 2.74
N VAL A 63 -20.13 7.59 3.73
CA VAL A 63 -19.62 6.29 4.20
C VAL A 63 -19.46 6.30 5.71
N ARG A 64 -19.51 5.12 6.34
CA ARG A 64 -19.12 4.96 7.74
C ARG A 64 -17.65 4.60 7.84
N HIS A 65 -16.92 5.30 8.69
CA HIS A 65 -15.56 4.94 9.06
C HIS A 65 -15.57 3.55 9.71
N SER A 66 -14.78 2.62 9.19
CA SER A 66 -14.74 1.21 9.64
C SER A 66 -14.40 1.07 11.13
N THR A 67 -13.36 1.77 11.60
CA THR A 67 -12.90 1.70 13.00
C THR A 67 -13.74 2.53 13.98
N SER A 68 -14.00 3.80 13.66
CA SER A 68 -14.65 4.72 14.63
C SER A 68 -16.18 4.73 14.55
N GLY A 69 -16.77 4.15 13.50
CA GLY A 69 -18.20 4.23 13.21
C GLY A 69 -18.69 5.63 12.81
N ALA A 70 -17.81 6.64 12.79
CA ALA A 70 -18.16 8.01 12.45
C ALA A 70 -18.67 8.11 11.00
N GLN A 71 -19.65 8.97 10.78
CA GLN A 71 -20.14 9.27 9.45
C GLN A 71 -19.16 10.23 8.76
N ILE A 72 -18.67 9.83 7.59
CA ILE A 72 -17.81 10.65 6.74
C ILE A 72 -18.58 10.99 5.46
N LEU A 73 -18.54 12.27 5.09
CA LEU A 73 -18.97 12.76 3.80
C LEU A 73 -17.74 13.11 2.97
N PHE A 74 -17.39 12.23 2.03
CA PHE A 74 -16.40 12.57 1.01
C PHE A 74 -17.05 13.47 -0.03
N VAL A 75 -16.36 14.54 -0.41
CA VAL A 75 -16.80 15.46 -1.46
C VAL A 75 -15.68 15.56 -2.49
N ALA A 76 -15.85 14.91 -3.63
CA ALA A 76 -14.96 15.15 -4.76
C ALA A 76 -15.29 16.51 -5.37
N MET A 77 -14.28 17.37 -5.46
CA MET A 77 -14.45 18.74 -5.94
C MET A 77 -14.51 18.80 -7.46
N PRO A 78 -15.09 19.85 -8.05
CA PRO A 78 -14.89 20.14 -9.47
C PRO A 78 -13.41 20.43 -9.77
N ASN A 79 -13.01 20.35 -11.04
CA ASN A 79 -11.66 20.72 -11.46
C ASN A 79 -11.51 22.25 -11.46
N LEU A 80 -10.35 22.72 -11.02
CA LEU A 80 -10.02 24.14 -10.97
C LEU A 80 -9.46 24.62 -12.31
N ASP A 81 -10.32 24.74 -13.31
CA ASP A 81 -10.01 25.56 -14.48
C ASP A 81 -10.25 27.05 -14.14
N SER A 82 -9.48 27.96 -14.74
CA SER A 82 -9.57 29.40 -14.52
C SER A 82 -11.00 29.93 -14.75
N TYR A 83 -11.74 29.34 -15.68
CA TYR A 83 -13.12 29.69 -15.98
C TYR A 83 -14.13 29.31 -14.88
N PHE A 84 -13.86 28.25 -14.10
CA PHE A 84 -14.78 27.75 -13.08
C PHE A 84 -14.47 28.24 -11.66
N LYS A 85 -13.30 28.84 -11.46
CA LYS A 85 -12.85 29.30 -10.14
C LYS A 85 -13.92 30.11 -9.37
N PRO A 86 -14.64 31.09 -9.96
CA PRO A 86 -15.68 31.83 -9.23
C PRO A 86 -16.83 30.94 -8.76
N GLN A 87 -17.30 30.00 -9.59
CA GLN A 87 -18.41 29.10 -9.29
C GLN A 87 -18.00 28.08 -8.23
N VAL A 88 -16.78 27.53 -8.31
CA VAL A 88 -16.25 26.63 -7.29
C VAL A 88 -16.13 27.34 -5.95
N LYS A 89 -15.63 28.58 -5.94
CA LYS A 89 -15.55 29.43 -4.74
C LYS A 89 -16.94 29.66 -4.14
N GLN A 90 -17.91 30.08 -4.95
CA GLN A 90 -19.28 30.32 -4.49
C GLN A 90 -19.94 29.04 -3.97
N GLY A 91 -19.79 27.91 -4.67
CA GLY A 91 -20.31 26.62 -4.24
C GLY A 91 -19.71 26.17 -2.90
N LEU A 92 -18.40 26.31 -2.73
CA LEU A 92 -17.73 25.99 -1.47
C LEU A 92 -18.21 26.87 -0.31
N GLN A 93 -18.40 28.17 -0.53
CA GLN A 93 -18.98 29.06 0.49
C GLN A 93 -20.37 28.61 0.93
N ARG A 94 -21.23 28.18 -0.01
CA ARG A 94 -22.55 27.64 0.32
C ARG A 94 -22.45 26.39 1.18
N ILE A 95 -21.60 25.44 0.79
CA ILE A 95 -21.38 24.19 1.54
C ILE A 95 -20.92 24.49 2.96
N LEU A 96 -19.91 25.35 3.14
CA LEU A 96 -19.37 25.67 4.46
C LEU A 96 -20.39 26.39 5.34
N SER A 97 -21.15 27.34 4.77
CA SER A 97 -22.22 28.01 5.50
C SER A 97 -23.30 27.04 6.00
N GLN A 98 -23.51 25.93 5.29
CA GLN A 98 -24.45 24.90 5.67
C GLN A 98 -23.85 23.91 6.66
N MET A 99 -22.55 23.61 6.58
CA MET A 99 -21.85 22.78 7.56
C MET A 99 -21.94 23.35 8.97
N ASP A 100 -21.69 24.65 9.12
CA ASP A 100 -21.78 25.34 10.42
C ASP A 100 -23.20 25.25 10.99
N LYS A 101 -24.21 25.49 10.15
CA LYS A 101 -25.63 25.41 10.53
C LYS A 101 -26.06 23.99 10.89
N ALA A 102 -25.56 22.99 10.18
CA ALA A 102 -25.89 21.60 10.41
C ALA A 102 -25.20 21.02 11.66
N GLY A 103 -24.16 21.68 12.17
CA GLY A 103 -23.34 21.17 13.27
C GLY A 103 -22.44 20.02 12.83
N ALA A 104 -21.85 20.12 11.62
CA ALA A 104 -20.81 19.18 11.20
C ALA A 104 -19.63 19.21 12.18
N LYS A 105 -18.98 18.06 12.38
CA LYS A 105 -17.94 17.93 13.42
C LYS A 105 -16.69 18.73 13.08
N PHE A 106 -16.21 18.58 11.84
CA PHE A 106 -15.12 19.36 11.25
C PHE A 106 -15.00 19.05 9.75
N SER A 107 -14.19 19.84 9.04
CA SER A 107 -13.72 19.51 7.69
C SER A 107 -12.22 19.44 7.55
N THR A 108 -11.76 18.65 6.59
CA THR A 108 -10.39 18.70 6.09
C THR A 108 -10.36 18.64 4.57
N TYR A 109 -9.28 19.15 3.99
CA TYR A 109 -9.08 19.33 2.56
C TYR A 109 -7.87 18.51 2.14
N ILE A 110 -8.03 17.60 1.18
CA ILE A 110 -6.94 16.76 0.68
C ILE A 110 -6.67 17.13 -0.77
N TRP A 111 -5.45 17.60 -1.06
CA TRP A 111 -4.97 17.78 -2.41
C TRP A 111 -4.26 16.52 -2.89
N VAL A 112 -4.89 15.79 -3.81
CA VAL A 112 -4.38 14.53 -4.36
C VAL A 112 -3.44 14.80 -5.54
N HIS A 113 -2.21 14.34 -5.41
CA HIS A 113 -1.15 14.46 -6.39
C HIS A 113 -0.68 13.08 -6.86
N ASP A 114 -0.66 12.88 -8.17
CA ASP A 114 -0.01 11.71 -8.77
C ASP A 114 1.48 12.01 -8.89
N ILE A 115 2.32 11.27 -8.14
CA ILE A 115 3.76 11.51 -8.12
C ILE A 115 4.42 11.26 -9.48
N ARG A 116 3.75 10.64 -10.46
CA ARG A 116 4.30 10.47 -11.81
C ARG A 116 4.20 11.73 -12.66
N ALA A 117 3.33 12.67 -12.29
CA ALA A 117 3.01 13.84 -13.10
C ALA A 117 4.03 14.98 -12.94
N ASP A 118 5.31 14.70 -13.25
CA ASP A 118 6.43 15.65 -13.12
C ASP A 118 6.18 16.95 -13.93
N TRP A 119 5.59 16.80 -15.10
CA TRP A 119 5.33 17.88 -16.07
C TRP A 119 4.29 18.88 -15.58
N SER A 120 3.55 18.53 -14.52
CA SER A 120 2.55 19.42 -13.92
C SER A 120 3.15 20.47 -13.00
N LEU A 121 4.48 20.47 -12.80
CA LEU A 121 5.23 21.42 -11.99
C LEU A 121 5.90 22.48 -12.89
N THR A 122 5.39 23.71 -12.90
CA THR A 122 6.05 24.85 -13.58
C THR A 122 6.79 25.67 -12.53
N ASN A 123 8.11 25.78 -12.63
CA ASN A 123 8.96 26.38 -11.59
C ASN A 123 8.78 25.72 -10.21
N GLY A 124 8.48 24.42 -10.21
CA GLY A 124 8.20 23.67 -8.99
C GLY A 124 6.81 23.89 -8.38
N ILE A 125 6.05 24.92 -8.83
CA ILE A 125 4.67 25.15 -8.39
C ILE A 125 3.75 24.36 -9.32
N ARG A 126 2.86 23.53 -8.75
CA ARG A 126 1.91 22.76 -9.55
C ARG A 126 0.85 23.66 -10.16
N TYR A 127 0.51 23.44 -11.43
CA TYR A 127 -0.68 24.04 -12.04
C TYR A 127 -1.90 23.88 -11.13
N GLY A 128 -2.57 24.99 -10.84
CA GLY A 128 -3.77 25.05 -10.01
C GLY A 128 -3.57 25.11 -8.49
N TRP A 129 -2.36 24.90 -7.95
CA TRP A 129 -2.12 25.06 -6.49
C TRP A 129 -2.38 26.49 -6.05
N ASN A 130 -1.78 27.48 -6.74
CA ASN A 130 -2.03 28.90 -6.45
C ASN A 130 -3.51 29.27 -6.61
N SER A 131 -4.18 28.75 -7.64
CA SER A 131 -5.62 29.00 -7.84
C SER A 131 -6.47 28.43 -6.71
N MET A 132 -6.09 27.27 -6.18
CA MET A 132 -6.71 26.66 -5.01
C MET A 132 -6.46 27.50 -3.76
N LYS A 133 -5.21 27.92 -3.52
CA LYS A 133 -4.86 28.80 -2.39
C LYS A 133 -5.62 30.10 -2.42
N GLU A 134 -5.77 30.72 -3.59
CA GLU A 134 -6.57 31.94 -3.74
C GLU A 134 -8.04 31.74 -3.36
N ILE A 135 -8.58 30.52 -3.52
CA ILE A 135 -9.92 30.18 -3.03
C ILE A 135 -9.89 30.02 -1.51
N PHE A 136 -8.92 29.28 -0.98
CA PHE A 136 -8.82 28.95 0.45
C PHE A 136 -8.51 30.18 1.31
N GLU A 137 -7.45 30.90 0.98
CA GLU A 137 -6.94 32.04 1.76
C GLU A 137 -7.69 33.34 1.48
N GLY A 138 -8.48 33.40 0.40
CA GLY A 138 -9.38 34.50 0.11
C GLY A 138 -10.65 34.43 0.96
N ASP A 139 -11.79 34.58 0.32
CA ASP A 139 -13.08 34.75 1.01
C ASP A 139 -13.56 33.50 1.77
N VAL A 140 -13.00 32.32 1.50
CA VAL A 140 -13.40 31.07 2.15
C VAL A 140 -12.71 30.90 3.51
N LYS A 141 -11.55 31.55 3.71
CA LYS A 141 -10.76 31.54 4.96
C LYS A 141 -10.46 30.13 5.48
N VAL A 142 -10.08 29.21 4.61
CA VAL A 142 -9.56 27.90 4.99
C VAL A 142 -8.10 28.05 5.42
N GLU A 143 -7.83 27.75 6.69
CA GLU A 143 -6.47 27.73 7.22
C GLU A 143 -5.66 26.58 6.60
N MET A 144 -4.38 26.82 6.31
CA MET A 144 -3.51 25.82 5.67
C MET A 144 -3.31 24.58 6.53
N ASP A 145 -3.44 24.71 7.84
CA ASP A 145 -3.44 23.56 8.72
C ASP A 145 -4.61 22.62 8.40
N ASN A 146 -5.76 23.06 7.89
CA ASN A 146 -6.84 22.14 7.52
C ASN A 146 -6.61 21.43 6.17
N VAL A 147 -5.50 21.73 5.50
CA VAL A 147 -5.13 21.18 4.19
C VAL A 147 -4.04 20.12 4.33
N THR A 148 -4.20 19.03 3.58
CA THR A 148 -3.19 17.98 3.42
C THR A 148 -2.86 17.79 1.96
N PHE A 149 -1.60 17.86 1.61
CA PHE A 149 -1.09 17.43 0.32
C PHE A 149 -0.83 15.92 0.37
N LEU A 150 -1.51 15.14 -0.48
CA LEU A 150 -1.37 13.70 -0.56
C LEU A 150 -0.69 13.29 -1.87
N SER A 151 0.50 12.74 -1.80
CA SER A 151 1.17 12.12 -2.96
C SER A 151 0.75 10.65 -3.11
N THR A 152 0.41 10.24 -4.32
CA THR A 152 -0.16 8.91 -4.68
C THR A 152 0.64 8.29 -5.82
N CYS A 153 0.36 7.03 -6.17
CA CYS A 153 1.00 6.27 -7.26
C CYS A 153 2.50 6.01 -7.06
N TRP A 154 2.94 5.84 -5.81
CA TRP A 154 4.34 5.56 -5.49
C TRP A 154 4.80 4.16 -5.89
N ASP A 155 3.87 3.22 -5.96
CA ASP A 155 4.02 1.87 -6.51
C ASP A 155 4.36 1.86 -8.00
N LYS A 156 4.11 2.97 -8.69
CA LYS A 156 4.31 3.13 -10.14
C LYS A 156 5.50 4.02 -10.48
N VAL A 157 6.33 4.37 -9.51
CA VAL A 157 7.57 5.13 -9.71
C VAL A 157 8.72 4.46 -8.98
N ASP A 158 9.90 4.53 -9.60
CA ASP A 158 11.15 4.20 -8.90
C ASP A 158 11.27 5.02 -7.60
N LEU A 159 11.71 4.38 -6.52
CA LEU A 159 11.75 5.00 -5.19
C LEU A 159 12.63 6.26 -5.17
N GLU A 160 13.82 6.19 -5.76
CA GLU A 160 14.76 7.31 -5.78
C GLU A 160 14.19 8.47 -6.61
N LYS A 161 13.59 8.15 -7.77
CA LYS A 161 12.92 9.15 -8.61
C LYS A 161 11.74 9.81 -7.88
N GLY A 162 10.90 9.01 -7.22
CA GLY A 162 9.76 9.50 -6.45
C GLY A 162 10.18 10.42 -5.30
N GLN A 163 11.21 10.02 -4.53
CA GLN A 163 11.76 10.81 -3.43
C GLN A 163 12.31 12.16 -3.91
N LYS A 164 13.08 12.17 -5.02
CA LYS A 164 13.59 13.41 -5.62
C LYS A 164 12.44 14.33 -6.05
N GLN A 165 11.36 13.78 -6.59
CA GLN A 165 10.22 14.57 -7.01
C GLN A 165 9.42 15.13 -5.83
N GLU A 166 9.15 14.33 -4.81
CA GLU A 166 8.49 14.82 -3.60
C GLU A 166 9.33 15.89 -2.89
N GLN A 167 10.65 15.71 -2.81
CA GLN A 167 11.53 16.72 -2.23
C GLN A 167 11.39 18.07 -2.96
N ARG A 168 11.39 18.08 -4.30
CA ARG A 168 11.15 19.29 -5.09
C ARG A 168 9.79 19.93 -4.79
N ILE A 169 8.74 19.12 -4.64
CA ILE A 169 7.40 19.60 -4.28
C ILE A 169 7.43 20.24 -2.87
N ARG A 170 8.05 19.56 -1.89
CA ARG A 170 8.19 20.07 -0.51
C ARG A 170 8.98 21.37 -0.45
N GLU A 171 10.05 21.49 -1.24
CA GLU A 171 10.84 22.72 -1.33
C GLU A 171 9.99 23.91 -1.79
N VAL A 172 9.09 23.68 -2.75
CA VAL A 172 8.21 24.72 -3.28
C VAL A 172 7.05 25.03 -2.33
N LEU A 173 6.51 24.01 -1.66
CA LEU A 173 5.44 24.15 -0.68
C LEU A 173 5.95 24.51 0.72
N ARG A 174 7.25 24.81 0.88
CA ARG A 174 7.88 25.05 2.18
C ARG A 174 7.14 26.10 3.01
N SER A 175 6.81 27.25 2.40
CA SER A 175 6.08 28.32 3.10
C SER A 175 4.67 27.88 3.52
N ASP A 176 4.03 26.96 2.78
CA ASP A 176 2.72 26.44 3.14
C ASP A 176 2.81 25.43 4.27
N MET A 177 3.85 24.61 4.25
CA MET A 177 4.16 23.67 5.33
C MET A 177 4.47 24.41 6.63
N GLU A 178 5.20 25.54 6.57
CA GLU A 178 5.43 26.44 7.70
C GLU A 178 4.12 27.03 8.25
N ARG A 179 3.10 27.19 7.40
CA ARG A 179 1.74 27.62 7.77
C ARG A 179 0.81 26.48 8.16
N GLY A 180 1.33 25.25 8.26
CA GLY A 180 0.60 24.09 8.76
C GLY A 180 0.14 23.09 7.70
N LEU A 181 0.40 23.31 6.40
CA LEU A 181 0.08 22.34 5.34
C LEU A 181 0.68 20.97 5.69
N ALA A 182 -0.19 19.98 5.85
CA ALA A 182 0.22 18.62 6.08
C ALA A 182 0.70 17.96 4.78
N PHE A 183 1.68 17.06 4.88
CA PHE A 183 2.15 16.28 3.74
C PHE A 183 1.99 14.79 4.05
N GLY A 184 1.25 14.09 3.20
CA GLY A 184 1.01 12.66 3.30
C GLY A 184 1.45 11.93 2.04
N GLN A 185 1.73 10.64 2.19
CA GLN A 185 1.98 9.71 1.10
C GLN A 185 0.94 8.60 1.16
N LEU A 186 0.48 8.16 0.00
CA LEU A 186 -0.30 6.94 -0.15
C LEU A 186 0.50 6.02 -1.07
N PRO A 187 1.31 5.08 -0.52
CA PRO A 187 2.27 4.37 -1.33
C PRO A 187 1.60 3.48 -2.38
N TRP A 188 0.49 2.86 -2.00
CA TRP A 188 -0.33 2.03 -2.86
C TRP A 188 -1.75 2.56 -2.91
N MET A 189 -2.34 2.53 -4.09
CA MET A 189 -3.76 2.88 -4.29
C MET A 189 -4.65 1.68 -3.93
N ASP A 190 -4.55 1.22 -2.69
CA ASP A 190 -5.39 0.17 -2.12
C ASP A 190 -6.26 0.70 -0.97
N LYS A 191 -7.34 -0.02 -0.71
CA LYS A 191 -8.42 0.43 0.16
C LYS A 191 -7.96 0.60 1.60
N ASP A 192 -7.16 -0.34 2.10
CA ASP A 192 -6.76 -0.35 3.50
C ASP A 192 -5.80 0.80 3.78
N GLU A 193 -4.83 1.05 2.90
CA GLU A 193 -3.91 2.18 3.03
C GLU A 193 -4.63 3.53 2.92
N ALA A 194 -5.60 3.67 2.01
CA ALA A 194 -6.39 4.89 1.90
C ALA A 194 -7.22 5.15 3.18
N TRP A 195 -7.79 4.11 3.78
CA TRP A 195 -8.51 4.23 5.05
C TRP A 195 -7.59 4.49 6.24
N CYS A 196 -6.39 3.90 6.27
CA CYS A 196 -5.36 4.26 7.25
C CYS A 196 -5.01 5.76 7.16
N PHE A 197 -4.78 6.26 5.95
CA PHE A 197 -4.51 7.69 5.75
C PHE A 197 -5.69 8.56 6.21
N VAL A 198 -6.94 8.21 5.88
CA VAL A 198 -8.13 8.93 6.36
C VAL A 198 -8.23 8.92 7.89
N HIS A 199 -7.90 7.80 8.54
CA HIS A 199 -7.88 7.70 9.99
C HIS A 199 -6.84 8.67 10.60
N GLU A 200 -5.64 8.72 10.02
CA GLU A 200 -4.55 9.57 10.48
C GLU A 200 -4.89 11.06 10.33
N ILE A 201 -5.35 11.50 9.14
CA ILE A 201 -5.70 12.91 8.94
C ILE A 201 -6.87 13.35 9.82
N THR A 202 -7.85 12.48 10.07
CA THR A 202 -9.00 12.84 10.92
C THR A 202 -8.59 12.95 12.39
N ALA A 203 -7.63 12.15 12.84
CA ALA A 203 -7.01 12.29 14.15
C ALA A 203 -6.18 13.59 14.26
N LEU A 204 -5.42 13.93 13.22
CA LEU A 204 -4.62 15.16 13.15
C LEU A 204 -5.50 16.41 13.19
N THR A 205 -6.53 16.48 12.34
CA THR A 205 -7.47 17.62 12.30
C THR A 205 -8.16 17.80 13.65
N ARG A 206 -8.60 16.71 14.29
CA ARG A 206 -9.21 16.78 15.62
C ARG A 206 -8.24 17.36 16.65
N ALA A 207 -6.99 16.92 16.66
CA ALA A 207 -5.99 17.43 17.60
C ALA A 207 -5.70 18.93 17.40
N SER A 208 -5.75 19.42 16.15
CA SER A 208 -5.62 20.86 15.83
C SER A 208 -6.74 21.67 16.49
N LEU A 209 -7.99 21.20 16.37
CA LEU A 209 -9.17 21.85 16.94
C LEU A 209 -9.16 21.90 18.47
N ASP A 210 -8.51 20.93 19.12
CA ASP A 210 -8.35 20.88 20.58
C ASP A 210 -7.23 21.83 21.09
N GLY A 211 -6.65 22.67 20.22
CA GLY A 211 -5.59 23.63 20.59
C GLY A 211 -4.22 22.98 20.84
N LYS A 212 -4.03 21.72 20.43
CA LYS A 212 -2.77 20.96 20.59
C LYS A 212 -1.92 21.00 19.32
N ALA A 213 -1.88 22.16 18.67
CA ALA A 213 -1.31 22.36 17.34
C ALA A 213 0.22 22.19 17.25
N GLU A 214 0.97 22.41 18.36
CA GLU A 214 2.43 22.26 18.40
C GLU A 214 2.91 20.84 18.03
N ASP A 215 2.03 19.84 18.09
CA ASP A 215 2.38 18.44 17.83
C ASP A 215 2.13 18.00 16.37
N ARG A 216 1.60 18.88 15.50
CA ARG A 216 1.12 18.46 14.18
C ARG A 216 2.24 18.13 13.19
N SER A 217 3.22 19.02 13.05
CA SER A 217 4.36 18.82 12.15
C SER A 217 5.20 17.60 12.57
N LYS A 218 5.39 17.42 13.88
CA LYS A 218 6.08 16.26 14.46
C LYS A 218 5.34 14.95 14.17
N ARG A 219 4.01 14.92 14.34
CA ARG A 219 3.18 13.75 14.03
C ARG A 219 3.18 13.39 12.55
N LEU A 220 3.23 14.37 11.65
CA LEU A 220 3.33 14.11 10.19
C LEU A 220 4.70 13.59 9.77
N GLY A 221 5.78 14.04 10.41
CA GLY A 221 7.10 13.43 10.27
C GLY A 221 7.06 11.95 10.63
N MET A 222 6.49 11.62 11.80
CA MET A 222 6.32 10.23 12.24
C MET A 222 5.47 9.38 11.28
N ILE A 223 4.42 9.96 10.70
CA ILE A 223 3.58 9.26 9.70
C ILE A 223 4.38 8.96 8.44
N THR A 224 5.15 9.93 7.94
CA THR A 224 5.97 9.73 6.73
C THR A 224 7.03 8.64 6.96
N ASP A 225 7.71 8.68 8.11
CA ASP A 225 8.71 7.67 8.48
C ASP A 225 8.08 6.28 8.60
N HIS A 226 6.94 6.19 9.27
CA HIS A 226 6.23 4.93 9.44
C HIS A 226 5.74 4.34 8.11
N ILE A 227 5.26 5.18 7.19
CA ILE A 227 4.86 4.76 5.84
C ILE A 227 6.08 4.23 5.07
N LEU A 228 7.22 4.91 5.17
CA LEU A 228 8.46 4.47 4.52
C LEU A 228 8.94 3.12 5.09
N GLU A 229 8.88 2.93 6.41
CA GLU A 229 9.21 1.66 7.07
C GLU A 229 8.29 0.53 6.57
N ARG A 230 6.98 0.76 6.48
CA ARG A 230 6.03 -0.23 5.93
C ARG A 230 6.37 -0.59 4.49
N ARG A 231 6.75 0.39 3.66
CA ARG A 231 7.18 0.16 2.27
C ARG A 231 8.43 -0.70 2.20
N ILE A 232 9.48 -0.34 2.94
CA ILE A 232 10.72 -1.12 2.98
C ILE A 232 10.44 -2.57 3.41
N LYS A 233 9.58 -2.75 4.41
CA LYS A 233 9.20 -4.08 4.89
C LYS A 233 8.45 -4.88 3.82
N ARG A 234 7.42 -4.30 3.18
CA ARG A 234 6.65 -4.98 2.12
C ARG A 234 7.54 -5.33 0.93
N ASP A 235 8.36 -4.40 0.46
CA ASP A 235 9.30 -4.63 -0.65
C ASP A 235 10.30 -5.76 -0.30
N ALA A 236 10.76 -5.84 0.95
CA ALA A 236 11.64 -6.91 1.42
C ALA A 236 10.92 -8.28 1.45
N GLU A 237 9.67 -8.31 1.92
CA GLU A 237 8.83 -9.53 1.92
C GLU A 237 8.54 -10.02 0.50
N GLU A 238 8.20 -9.12 -0.42
CA GLU A 238 7.97 -9.45 -1.83
C GLU A 238 9.23 -9.97 -2.52
N ARG A 239 10.39 -9.35 -2.27
CA ARG A 239 11.68 -9.85 -2.78
C ARG A 239 12.01 -11.23 -2.24
N LYS A 240 11.84 -11.42 -0.93
CA LYS A 240 12.06 -12.73 -0.29
C LYS A 240 11.17 -13.78 -0.92
N LYS A 241 9.89 -13.48 -1.14
CA LYS A 241 8.95 -14.37 -1.81
C LYS A 241 9.37 -14.69 -3.24
N ALA A 242 9.78 -13.68 -4.02
CA ALA A 242 10.24 -13.87 -5.39
C ALA A 242 11.53 -14.72 -5.47
N GLU A 243 12.44 -14.56 -4.50
CA GLU A 243 13.62 -15.40 -4.35
C GLU A 243 13.25 -16.86 -4.00
N GLU A 244 12.28 -17.05 -3.09
CA GLU A 244 11.74 -18.38 -2.74
C GLU A 244 11.07 -19.05 -3.94
N ASP A 245 10.22 -18.34 -4.68
CA ASP A 245 9.57 -18.83 -5.90
C ASP A 245 10.60 -19.21 -6.97
N SER A 246 11.62 -18.37 -7.18
CA SER A 246 12.72 -18.66 -8.10
C SER A 246 13.51 -19.90 -7.67
N ARG A 247 13.77 -20.04 -6.36
CA ARG A 247 14.46 -21.21 -5.80
C ARG A 247 13.68 -22.49 -6.03
N VAL A 248 12.36 -22.47 -5.89
CA VAL A 248 11.49 -23.63 -6.20
C VAL A 248 11.63 -24.05 -7.65
N ILE A 249 11.62 -23.10 -8.59
CA ILE A 249 11.79 -23.38 -10.03
C ILE A 249 13.16 -24.05 -10.30
N TYR A 250 14.24 -23.53 -9.71
CA TYR A 250 15.57 -24.13 -9.87
C TYR A 250 15.63 -25.56 -9.31
N LEU A 251 15.05 -25.81 -8.13
CA LEU A 251 15.01 -27.14 -7.53
C LEU A 251 14.21 -28.13 -8.39
N GLN A 252 13.07 -27.71 -8.93
CA GLN A 252 12.23 -28.53 -9.81
C GLN A 252 12.97 -28.90 -11.10
N ASN A 253 13.66 -27.93 -11.72
CA ASN A 253 14.47 -28.18 -12.91
C ASN A 253 15.60 -29.17 -12.64
N GLU A 254 16.38 -28.97 -11.57
CA GLU A 254 17.46 -29.89 -11.19
C GLU A 254 16.93 -31.30 -10.83
N LEU A 255 15.75 -31.41 -10.21
CA LEU A 255 15.11 -32.71 -9.97
C LEU A 255 14.70 -33.40 -11.26
N GLY A 256 14.16 -32.64 -12.22
CA GLY A 256 13.80 -33.15 -13.55
C GLY A 256 15.02 -33.71 -14.29
N GLU A 257 16.13 -32.96 -14.30
CA GLU A 257 17.40 -33.40 -14.89
C GLU A 257 17.93 -34.65 -14.18
N LEU A 258 17.92 -34.68 -12.84
CA LEU A 258 18.33 -35.85 -12.08
C LEU A 258 17.50 -37.09 -12.41
N TYR A 259 16.18 -36.95 -12.51
CA TYR A 259 15.30 -38.06 -12.85
C TYR A 259 15.55 -38.56 -14.28
N ALA A 260 15.81 -37.66 -15.23
CA ALA A 260 16.21 -38.05 -16.59
C ALA A 260 17.51 -38.85 -16.62
N GLU A 261 18.50 -38.50 -15.78
CA GLU A 261 19.73 -39.28 -15.63
C GLU A 261 19.50 -40.65 -14.98
N LEU A 262 18.68 -40.71 -13.93
CA LEU A 262 18.35 -41.96 -13.24
C LEU A 262 17.61 -42.95 -14.15
N ASP A 263 16.75 -42.45 -15.05
CA ASP A 263 15.94 -43.27 -15.95
C ASP A 263 16.76 -44.07 -16.97
N LYS A 264 18.03 -43.66 -17.21
CA LYS A 264 18.94 -44.33 -18.16
C LYS A 264 19.31 -45.75 -17.75
N THR A 265 19.16 -46.13 -16.48
CA THR A 265 19.52 -47.46 -15.96
C THR A 265 18.40 -48.07 -15.15
N GLU A 266 18.35 -49.41 -15.07
CA GLU A 266 17.35 -50.11 -14.25
C GLU A 266 17.52 -49.80 -12.76
N TYR A 267 18.77 -49.82 -12.28
CA TYR A 267 19.09 -49.47 -10.90
C TYR A 267 18.70 -48.01 -10.56
N GLY A 268 18.97 -47.07 -11.48
CA GLY A 268 18.59 -45.67 -11.31
C GLY A 268 17.08 -45.45 -11.25
N ARG A 269 16.28 -46.14 -12.09
CA ARG A 269 14.81 -46.15 -11.98
C ARG A 269 14.34 -46.67 -10.62
N GLY A 270 15.03 -47.65 -10.05
CA GLY A 270 14.80 -48.13 -8.69
C GLY A 270 14.98 -47.04 -7.63
N ILE A 271 16.04 -46.24 -7.73
CA ILE A 271 16.28 -45.09 -6.85
C ILE A 271 15.25 -43.99 -7.06
N ARG A 272 14.90 -43.66 -8.32
CA ARG A 272 13.81 -42.71 -8.61
C ARG A 272 12.51 -43.15 -7.94
N ALA A 273 12.15 -44.43 -8.02
CA ALA A 273 10.96 -44.95 -7.35
C ALA A 273 11.01 -44.87 -5.81
N LYS A 274 12.21 -44.78 -5.20
CA LYS A 274 12.36 -44.48 -3.76
C LYS A 274 12.06 -43.00 -3.49
N PHE A 275 12.62 -42.08 -4.28
CA PHE A 275 12.33 -40.65 -4.16
C PHE A 275 10.82 -40.34 -4.28
N TRP A 276 10.14 -40.97 -5.24
CA TRP A 276 8.70 -40.80 -5.42
C TRP A 276 7.89 -41.33 -4.24
N ARG A 277 8.27 -42.47 -3.68
CA ARG A 277 7.62 -43.02 -2.48
C ARG A 277 7.83 -42.12 -1.26
N ALA A 278 9.06 -41.66 -1.05
CA ALA A 278 9.38 -40.73 0.02
C ALA A 278 8.58 -39.42 -0.13
N ASP A 279 8.48 -38.84 -1.32
CA ASP A 279 7.68 -37.63 -1.57
C ASP A 279 6.18 -37.85 -1.28
N ASP A 280 5.60 -38.96 -1.72
CA ASP A 280 4.19 -39.30 -1.49
C ASP A 280 3.88 -39.54 -0.01
N ASP A 281 4.74 -40.31 0.68
CA ASP A 281 4.64 -40.53 2.12
C ASP A 281 4.72 -39.22 2.91
N GLN A 282 5.62 -38.31 2.49
CA GLN A 282 5.79 -37.01 3.13
C GLN A 282 4.59 -36.09 2.93
N LYS A 283 4.04 -36.01 1.70
CA LYS A 283 2.80 -35.25 1.45
C LYS A 283 1.65 -35.75 2.32
N ARG A 284 1.47 -37.07 2.39
CA ARG A 284 0.43 -37.70 3.21
C ARG A 284 0.52 -37.34 4.69
N ILE A 285 1.74 -37.12 5.21
CA ILE A 285 1.98 -36.78 6.63
C ILE A 285 1.91 -35.27 6.87
N LEU A 286 2.60 -34.47 6.03
CA LEU A 286 2.77 -33.04 6.25
C LEU A 286 1.53 -32.22 5.87
N GLU A 287 0.80 -32.58 4.81
CA GLU A 287 -0.37 -31.80 4.37
C GLU A 287 -1.44 -31.68 5.46
N PRO A 288 -1.84 -32.76 6.17
CA PRO A 288 -2.79 -32.65 7.28
C PRO A 288 -2.27 -31.82 8.46
N LEU A 289 -0.96 -31.81 8.72
CA LEU A 289 -0.36 -31.04 9.79
C LEU A 289 -0.32 -29.54 9.45
N LEU A 290 0.08 -29.20 8.23
CA LEU A 290 0.06 -27.83 7.72
C LEU A 290 -1.36 -27.27 7.70
N ALA A 291 -2.33 -28.03 7.19
CA ALA A 291 -3.74 -27.64 7.19
C ALA A 291 -4.33 -27.45 8.59
N GLN A 292 -3.77 -28.12 9.61
CA GLN A 292 -4.13 -27.87 11.01
C GLN A 292 -3.47 -26.59 11.54
N ALA A 293 -2.20 -26.37 11.25
CA ALA A 293 -1.44 -25.20 11.69
C ALA A 293 -2.01 -23.88 11.12
N ASP A 294 -2.60 -23.93 9.92
CA ASP A 294 -3.22 -22.78 9.26
C ASP A 294 -4.61 -22.42 9.82
N LYS A 295 -5.17 -23.21 10.75
CA LYS A 295 -6.49 -22.90 11.34
C LYS A 295 -6.42 -21.64 12.20
N GLU A 296 -7.27 -20.67 11.88
CA GLU A 296 -7.49 -19.49 12.71
C GLU A 296 -8.01 -19.88 14.11
N GLY A 297 -7.58 -19.14 15.14
CA GLY A 297 -8.07 -19.33 16.52
C GLY A 297 -7.39 -20.45 17.31
N LEU A 298 -6.33 -21.07 16.80
CA LEU A 298 -5.49 -21.98 17.58
C LEU A 298 -4.90 -21.29 18.81
N LYS A 299 -4.85 -21.99 19.94
CA LYS A 299 -4.14 -21.49 21.11
C LYS A 299 -2.62 -21.48 20.83
N PRO A 300 -1.86 -20.51 21.36
CA PRO A 300 -0.41 -20.44 21.15
C PRO A 300 0.31 -21.77 21.45
N THR A 301 -0.07 -22.47 22.51
CA THR A 301 0.52 -23.76 22.92
C THR A 301 0.21 -24.90 21.97
N GLU A 302 -0.94 -24.89 21.30
CA GLU A 302 -1.30 -25.88 20.27
C GLU A 302 -0.55 -25.60 18.97
N LYS A 303 -0.39 -24.33 18.61
CA LYS A 303 0.39 -23.90 17.44
C LYS A 303 1.86 -24.30 17.58
N GLU A 304 2.50 -24.01 18.72
CA GLU A 304 3.89 -24.41 18.99
C GLU A 304 4.09 -25.92 18.92
N ARG A 305 3.09 -26.70 19.38
CA ARG A 305 3.13 -28.17 19.29
C ARG A 305 3.08 -28.63 17.84
N LEU A 306 2.18 -28.07 17.03
CA LEU A 306 2.05 -28.41 15.61
C LEU A 306 3.31 -28.05 14.83
N GLU A 307 3.87 -26.86 15.07
CA GLU A 307 5.14 -26.41 14.46
C GLU A 307 6.28 -27.38 14.76
N ARG A 308 6.38 -27.87 16.00
CA ARG A 308 7.39 -28.88 16.37
C ARG A 308 7.19 -30.22 15.65
N MET A 309 5.94 -30.69 15.53
CA MET A 309 5.64 -31.92 14.79
C MET A 309 6.01 -31.78 13.31
N ILE A 310 5.69 -30.64 12.69
CA ILE A 310 6.06 -30.33 11.30
C ILE A 310 7.59 -30.33 11.15
N GLU A 311 8.31 -29.68 12.08
CA GLU A 311 9.78 -29.64 12.07
C GLU A 311 10.40 -31.03 12.21
N GLU A 312 9.90 -31.85 13.15
CA GLU A 312 10.36 -33.22 13.36
C GLU A 312 10.18 -34.08 12.09
N GLU A 313 9.00 -34.06 11.49
CA GLU A 313 8.71 -34.79 10.24
C GLU A 313 9.56 -34.28 9.07
N TYR A 314 9.75 -32.96 8.96
CA TYR A 314 10.62 -32.37 7.95
C TYR A 314 12.08 -32.81 8.11
N ILE A 315 12.60 -32.92 9.33
CA ILE A 315 13.96 -33.43 9.57
C ILE A 315 14.08 -34.90 9.17
N LEU A 316 13.06 -35.72 9.49
CA LEU A 316 13.01 -37.14 9.09
C LEU A 316 13.04 -37.27 7.56
N CYS A 317 12.23 -36.46 6.88
CA CYS A 317 12.21 -36.33 5.42
C CYS A 317 13.60 -36.02 4.86
N LEU A 318 14.23 -34.94 5.33
CA LEU A 318 15.55 -34.54 4.86
C LEU A 318 16.59 -35.65 5.03
N ARG A 319 16.53 -36.41 6.14
CA ARG A 319 17.44 -37.53 6.38
C ARG A 319 17.23 -38.66 5.37
N GLU A 320 15.98 -38.99 5.05
CA GLU A 320 15.66 -40.02 4.05
C GLU A 320 16.13 -39.62 2.65
N PHE A 321 15.78 -38.41 2.20
CA PHE A 321 16.22 -37.88 0.90
C PHE A 321 17.76 -37.83 0.81
N ARG A 322 18.46 -37.44 1.87
CA ARG A 322 19.94 -37.50 1.93
C ARG A 322 20.49 -38.89 1.68
N GLY A 323 19.83 -39.93 2.22
CA GLY A 323 20.19 -41.32 1.96
C GLY A 323 20.08 -41.67 0.48
N HIS A 324 18.97 -41.30 -0.15
CA HIS A 324 18.78 -41.52 -1.59
C HIS A 324 19.81 -40.76 -2.44
N PHE A 325 20.11 -39.50 -2.10
CA PHE A 325 21.16 -38.74 -2.79
C PHE A 325 22.56 -39.32 -2.60
N ALA A 326 22.84 -40.01 -1.48
CA ALA A 326 24.08 -40.75 -1.31
C ALA A 326 24.18 -41.93 -2.28
N GLU A 327 23.08 -42.67 -2.49
CA GLU A 327 23.00 -43.72 -3.51
C GLU A 327 23.20 -43.17 -4.93
N VAL A 328 22.55 -42.04 -5.27
CA VAL A 328 22.75 -41.34 -6.56
C VAL A 328 24.22 -41.01 -6.81
N ARG A 329 24.91 -40.45 -5.80
CA ARG A 329 26.34 -40.10 -5.92
C ARG A 329 27.21 -41.34 -6.07
N ALA A 330 26.88 -42.46 -5.43
CA ALA A 330 27.59 -43.72 -5.58
C ALA A 330 27.51 -44.27 -7.02
N MET A 331 26.48 -43.90 -7.79
CA MET A 331 26.38 -44.18 -9.22
C MET A 331 27.23 -43.25 -10.10
N GLY A 332 27.92 -42.27 -9.53
CA GLY A 332 28.67 -41.25 -10.26
C GLY A 332 27.81 -40.15 -10.89
N ILE A 333 26.51 -40.08 -10.58
CA ILE A 333 25.62 -39.02 -11.05
C ILE A 333 25.85 -37.77 -10.20
N VAL A 334 26.05 -36.63 -10.87
CA VAL A 334 26.25 -35.33 -10.23
C VAL A 334 24.90 -34.76 -9.82
N VAL A 335 24.71 -34.53 -8.51
CA VAL A 335 23.54 -33.81 -7.99
C VAL A 335 23.76 -32.31 -8.18
N GLY A 336 22.75 -31.60 -8.71
CA GLY A 336 22.76 -30.16 -8.94
C GLY A 336 23.05 -29.32 -7.69
N TYR A 337 23.50 -28.08 -7.89
CA TYR A 337 23.96 -27.23 -6.80
C TYR A 337 22.82 -26.89 -5.83
N ASN A 338 21.66 -26.50 -6.35
CA ASN A 338 20.53 -26.07 -5.54
C ASN A 338 19.98 -27.23 -4.69
N LEU A 339 19.91 -28.44 -5.27
CA LEU A 339 19.54 -29.64 -4.51
C LEU A 339 20.57 -29.99 -3.44
N ARG A 340 21.87 -29.84 -3.73
CA ARG A 340 22.92 -30.07 -2.72
C ARG A 340 22.83 -29.08 -1.57
N GLU A 341 22.57 -27.81 -1.87
CA GLU A 341 22.41 -26.80 -0.84
C GLU A 341 21.13 -27.04 -0.02
N PHE A 342 20.00 -27.23 -0.69
CA PHE A 342 18.69 -27.44 -0.05
C PHE A 342 18.68 -28.66 0.87
N TYR A 343 19.16 -29.81 0.39
CA TYR A 343 19.23 -31.03 1.19
C TYR A 343 20.47 -31.10 2.07
N GLY A 344 21.33 -30.07 2.12
CA GLY A 344 22.56 -30.06 2.93
C GLY A 344 23.53 -31.20 2.59
N LEU A 345 23.66 -31.53 1.31
CA LEU A 345 24.57 -32.55 0.76
C LEU A 345 25.99 -32.01 0.50
N SER A 346 26.15 -30.69 0.56
CA SER A 346 27.45 -30.02 0.53
C SER A 346 28.36 -30.67 1.57
N GLU A 347 29.54 -31.14 1.15
CA GLU A 347 30.50 -31.72 2.09
C GLU A 347 30.72 -30.74 3.26
N PRO A 348 30.86 -31.21 4.51
CA PRO A 348 31.34 -30.35 5.57
C PRO A 348 32.65 -29.76 5.07
N MET A 349 32.71 -28.42 4.90
CA MET A 349 33.95 -27.74 4.49
C MET A 349 35.07 -28.40 5.26
N LYS A 350 35.99 -29.09 4.56
CA LYS A 350 37.14 -29.76 5.19
C LYS A 350 37.69 -28.75 6.17
N LYS A 351 37.54 -28.99 7.49
CA LYS A 351 38.12 -28.12 8.52
C LYS A 351 39.54 -27.91 8.06
N LYS A 352 39.90 -26.69 7.61
CA LYS A 352 41.27 -26.39 7.19
C LYS A 352 42.10 -26.92 8.34
N LYS A 353 42.89 -27.98 8.08
CA LYS A 353 43.81 -28.52 9.07
C LYS A 353 44.60 -27.29 9.50
N ARG A 354 44.37 -26.82 10.73
CA ARG A 354 45.35 -25.98 11.39
C ARG A 354 46.58 -26.88 11.42
N PHE A 355 47.47 -26.67 10.45
CA PHE A 355 48.86 -27.07 10.57
C PHE A 355 49.38 -26.32 11.81
N GLY A 356 49.21 -26.93 12.97
CA GLY A 356 50.27 -26.93 13.96
C GLY A 356 51.25 -28.03 13.53
N ARG A 357 52.54 -27.91 13.73
CA ARG A 357 53.39 -26.92 14.39
C ARG A 357 54.82 -27.43 14.12
N PHE A 358 55.82 -26.59 14.41
CA PHE A 358 57.25 -26.91 14.48
C PHE A 358 58.00 -26.92 13.15
#